data_AF-A0A534M3S7-F1
#
_entry.id   AF-A0A534M3S7-F1
#
_cell.length_a   1.000
_cell.length_b   1.000
_cell.length_c   1.000
_cell.angle_alpha   90.00
_cell.angle_beta   90.00
_cell.angle_gamma   90.00
#
_symmetry.space_group_name_H-M   'P 1'
#
loop_
_entity.id
_entity.type
_entity.pdbx_description
1 polymer ?
#
loop_
_entity_poly.entity_id
_entity_poly.type
_entity_poly.pdbx_seq_one_letter_code
_entity_poly.pdbx_strand_id
1 'polypeptide(L)'
;MAEGIGPTRESLAWNPGRQTVHADVAAPDEVLLEPVFWSLFSVGGFITAFLLPVMLFLIFFAAPFHLWPGDPAAYATFLAHWKEPLVRLFFFVLIGGSLFHGTHRLKFMLMDAGFKGPAAEALLDLILNGVAIFGSLGALYYALRGWLF
;
A
#
# COMPACT_ATOMS: atom_id res chain seq x y z
N MET A 1 43.94 -31.61 -10.82
CA MET A 1 43.07 -32.68 -11.33
C MET A 1 41.65 -32.19 -11.19
N ALA A 2 41.04 -31.72 -12.28
CA ALA A 2 39.67 -31.23 -12.31
C ALA A 2 38.77 -32.39 -12.74
N GLU A 3 37.88 -32.83 -11.86
CA GLU A 3 36.84 -33.81 -12.18
C GLU A 3 35.72 -33.08 -12.94
N GLY A 4 35.51 -33.47 -14.20
CA GLY A 4 34.52 -32.87 -15.07
C GLY A 4 33.10 -33.21 -14.63
N ILE A 5 32.28 -32.19 -14.43
CA ILE A 5 30.84 -32.32 -14.23
C ILE A 5 30.22 -32.60 -15.60
N GLY A 6 29.95 -33.88 -15.89
CA GLY A 6 29.22 -34.27 -17.10
C GLY A 6 27.75 -33.81 -17.03
N PRO A 7 27.09 -33.56 -18.19
CA PRO A 7 25.68 -33.19 -18.20
C PRO A 7 24.86 -34.31 -17.54
N THR A 8 24.12 -33.97 -16.50
CA THR A 8 23.15 -34.84 -15.85
C THR A 8 22.17 -35.33 -16.92
N ARG A 9 22.33 -36.59 -17.34
CA ARG A 9 21.36 -37.25 -18.22
C ARG A 9 20.08 -37.41 -17.43
N GLU A 10 19.12 -36.53 -17.70
CA GLU A 10 17.78 -36.68 -17.15
C GLU A 10 17.24 -38.06 -17.52
N SER A 11 16.88 -38.81 -16.49
CA SER A 11 16.34 -40.15 -16.64
C SER A 11 15.03 -40.09 -17.43
N LEU A 12 15.00 -40.73 -18.60
CA LEU A 12 13.79 -40.99 -19.38
C LEU A 12 12.85 -42.02 -18.71
N ALA A 13 13.22 -42.58 -17.55
CA ALA A 13 12.33 -43.47 -16.83
C ALA A 13 11.01 -42.75 -16.48
N TRP A 14 9.91 -43.46 -16.74
CA TRP A 14 8.58 -43.01 -16.39
C TRP A 14 8.50 -42.73 -14.88
N ASN A 15 8.16 -41.50 -14.52
CA ASN A 15 7.97 -41.06 -13.14
C ASN A 15 6.50 -40.64 -12.97
N PRO A 16 5.66 -41.40 -12.25
CA PRO A 16 4.25 -41.07 -12.05
C PRO A 16 4.04 -39.76 -11.28
N GLY A 17 5.04 -39.30 -10.52
CA GLY A 17 5.00 -38.03 -9.81
C GLY A 17 5.15 -36.80 -10.71
N ARG A 18 5.49 -36.95 -11.99
CA ARG A 18 5.54 -35.81 -12.93
C ARG A 18 4.16 -35.20 -13.16
N GLN A 19 3.11 -36.02 -13.18
CA GLN A 19 1.74 -35.58 -13.45
C GLN A 19 1.06 -34.96 -12.22
N THR A 20 1.56 -35.22 -11.01
CA THR A 20 0.99 -34.68 -9.77
C THR A 20 1.67 -33.39 -9.32
N VAL A 21 2.89 -33.12 -9.79
CA VAL A 21 3.67 -31.91 -9.43
C VAL A 21 3.68 -30.87 -10.55
N HIS A 22 3.56 -31.29 -11.81
CA HIS A 22 3.34 -30.40 -12.94
C HIS A 22 1.96 -30.71 -13.53
N ALA A 23 0.92 -30.12 -12.93
CA ALA A 23 -0.17 -29.71 -13.80
C ALA A 23 0.49 -28.80 -14.85
N ASP A 24 0.35 -29.11 -16.13
CA ASP A 24 0.68 -28.19 -17.22
C ASP A 24 -0.32 -27.03 -17.12
N VAL A 25 -0.16 -26.19 -16.11
CA VAL A 25 -0.95 -24.98 -15.92
C VAL A 25 -0.48 -24.07 -17.03
N ALA A 26 -1.39 -23.67 -17.91
CA ALA A 26 -1.14 -22.58 -18.84
C ALA A 26 -0.45 -21.46 -18.05
N ALA A 27 0.66 -20.94 -18.57
CA ALA A 27 1.40 -19.87 -17.91
C ALA A 27 0.37 -18.80 -17.50
N PRO A 28 0.25 -18.48 -16.20
CA PRO A 28 -0.75 -17.54 -15.75
C PRO A 28 -0.55 -16.25 -16.53
N ASP A 29 -1.64 -15.65 -17.01
CA ASP A 29 -1.58 -14.32 -17.61
C ASP A 29 -0.79 -13.42 -16.65
N GLU A 30 0.18 -12.65 -17.16
CA GLU A 30 1.01 -11.80 -16.29
C GLU A 30 0.13 -10.73 -15.61
N VAL A 31 -0.25 -10.97 -14.37
CA VAL A 31 -1.04 -10.02 -13.56
C VAL A 31 -0.08 -8.97 -12.97
N LEU A 32 0.33 -8.00 -13.79
CA LEU A 32 1.33 -6.98 -13.40
C LEU A 32 0.85 -6.04 -12.28
N LEU A 33 -0.45 -5.88 -12.10
CA LEU A 33 -1.00 -4.92 -11.13
C LEU A 33 -0.90 -5.40 -9.69
N GLU A 34 -1.01 -6.71 -9.45
CA GLU A 34 -1.01 -7.26 -8.10
C GLU A 34 0.32 -7.00 -7.35
N PRO A 35 1.50 -7.20 -7.96
CA PRO A 35 2.77 -6.79 -7.37
C PRO A 35 2.86 -5.28 -7.06
N VAL A 36 2.25 -4.43 -7.89
CA VAL A 36 2.24 -2.98 -7.68
C VAL A 36 1.42 -2.60 -6.44
N PHE A 37 0.20 -3.12 -6.32
CA PHE A 37 -0.64 -2.88 -5.13
C PHE A 37 0.01 -3.42 -3.87
N TRP A 38 0.67 -4.58 -3.93
CA TRP A 38 1.43 -5.13 -2.81
C TRP A 38 2.61 -4.24 -2.41
N SER A 39 3.33 -3.71 -3.40
CA SER A 39 4.45 -2.79 -3.15
C SER A 39 3.97 -1.50 -2.48
N LEU A 40 2.86 -0.92 -2.96
CA LEU A 40 2.23 0.26 -2.38
C LEU A 40 1.71 0.00 -0.95
N PHE A 41 1.12 -1.16 -0.71
CA PHE A 41 0.72 -1.60 0.63
C PHE A 41 1.92 -1.68 1.59
N SER A 42 3.04 -2.25 1.14
CA SER A 42 4.25 -2.44 1.95
C SER A 42 4.91 -1.11 2.32
N VAL A 43 5.20 -0.25 1.33
CA VAL A 43 5.78 1.07 1.57
C VAL A 43 4.81 1.98 2.34
N GLY A 44 3.50 1.88 2.06
CA GLY A 44 2.46 2.58 2.79
C GLY A 44 2.45 2.19 4.26
N GLY A 45 2.58 0.89 4.56
CA GLY A 45 2.67 0.39 5.94
C GLY A 45 3.87 0.95 6.69
N PHE A 46 5.04 1.01 6.05
CA PHE A 46 6.21 1.67 6.61
C PHE A 46 5.93 3.15 6.93
N ILE A 47 5.44 3.91 5.95
CA ILE A 47 5.13 5.34 6.12
C ILE A 47 4.14 5.55 7.28
N THR A 48 3.05 4.79 7.28
CA THR A 48 1.99 4.88 8.30
C THR A 48 2.52 4.54 9.69
N ALA A 49 3.32 3.49 9.83
CA ALA A 49 3.84 3.06 11.13
C ALA A 49 4.69 4.14 11.82
N PHE A 50 5.47 4.91 11.05
CA PHE A 50 6.32 5.95 11.61
C PHE A 50 5.63 7.32 11.72
N LEU A 51 4.89 7.74 10.70
CA LEU A 51 4.43 9.12 10.58
C LEU A 51 3.00 9.33 11.10
N LEU A 52 2.11 8.35 10.98
CA LEU A 52 0.73 8.49 11.42
C LEU A 52 0.63 8.70 12.94
N PRO A 53 1.37 7.97 13.81
CA PRO A 53 1.35 8.20 15.26
C PRO A 53 1.74 9.63 15.64
N VAL A 54 2.71 10.23 14.93
CA VAL A 54 3.13 11.61 15.17
C VAL A 54 1.99 12.58 14.86
N MET A 55 1.31 12.41 13.72
CA MET A 55 0.16 13.27 13.38
C MET A 55 -1.02 13.07 14.31
N LEU A 56 -1.30 11.83 14.72
CA LEU A 56 -2.33 11.55 15.71
C LEU A 56 -2.00 12.21 17.05
N PHE A 57 -0.75 12.13 17.50
CA PHE A 57 -0.29 12.82 18.69
C PHE A 57 -0.50 14.34 18.57
N LEU A 58 -0.04 14.98 17.49
CA LEU A 58 -0.15 16.43 17.33
C LEU A 58 -1.60 16.91 17.36
N ILE A 59 -2.50 16.24 16.64
CA ILE A 59 -3.89 16.68 16.47
C ILE A 59 -4.75 16.28 17.67
N PHE A 60 -4.64 15.05 18.16
CA PHE A 60 -5.55 14.50 19.17
C PHE A 60 -5.02 14.57 20.60
N PHE A 61 -3.74 14.91 20.80
CA PHE A 61 -3.16 15.03 22.14
C PHE A 61 -2.51 16.41 22.34
N ALA A 62 -1.55 16.79 21.50
CA ALA A 62 -0.80 18.03 21.72
C ALA A 62 -1.68 19.28 21.65
N ALA A 63 -2.60 19.35 20.67
CA ALA A 63 -3.56 20.44 20.56
C ALA A 63 -4.54 20.51 21.75
N PRO A 64 -5.33 19.47 22.08
CA PRO A 64 -6.32 19.55 23.15
C PRO A 64 -5.73 19.66 24.57
N PHE A 65 -4.53 19.13 24.81
CA PHE A 65 -3.88 19.17 26.12
C PHE A 65 -2.80 20.27 26.23
N HIS A 66 -2.69 21.15 25.24
CA HIS A 66 -1.71 22.25 25.21
C HIS A 66 -0.26 21.79 25.45
N LEU A 67 0.13 20.64 24.89
CA LEU A 67 1.47 20.06 25.04
C LEU A 67 2.49 20.62 24.03
N TRP A 68 2.16 21.74 23.39
CA TRP A 68 2.98 22.39 22.38
C TRP A 68 2.96 23.91 22.60
N PRO A 69 4.04 24.65 22.26
CA PRO A 69 4.10 26.11 22.49
C PRO A 69 3.00 26.94 21.82
N GLY A 70 2.29 26.38 20.85
CA GLY A 70 1.08 26.93 20.25
C GLY A 70 0.15 25.79 19.86
N ASP A 71 -1.04 26.09 19.32
CA ASP A 71 -1.95 25.05 18.84
C ASP A 71 -1.48 24.50 17.48
N PRO A 72 -0.96 23.26 17.41
CA PRO A 72 -0.48 22.66 16.16
C PRO A 72 -1.62 22.29 15.21
N ALA A 73 -2.86 22.19 15.68
CA ALA A 73 -4.04 21.87 14.88
C ALA A 73 -4.82 23.13 14.44
N ALA A 74 -4.46 24.31 14.94
CA ALA A 74 -5.09 25.55 14.53
C ALA A 74 -4.92 25.81 13.02
N TYR A 75 -6.01 26.24 12.38
CA TYR A 75 -6.03 26.54 10.95
C TYR A 75 -4.93 27.53 10.52
N ALA A 76 -4.70 28.59 11.31
CA ALA A 76 -3.68 29.59 11.03
C ALA A 76 -2.26 28.99 11.05
N THR A 77 -1.97 28.12 12.03
CA THR A 77 -0.70 27.38 12.15
C THR A 77 -0.49 26.48 10.93
N PHE A 78 -1.50 25.69 10.58
CA PHE A 78 -1.44 24.81 9.40
C PHE A 78 -1.25 25.60 8.10
N LEU A 79 -2.02 26.66 7.90
CA LEU A 79 -1.95 27.49 6.69
C LEU A 79 -0.58 28.15 6.51
N ALA A 80 0.07 28.54 7.61
CA ALA A 80 1.42 29.08 7.57
C ALA A 80 2.44 28.05 7.04
N HIS A 81 2.37 26.81 7.53
CA HIS A 81 3.24 25.71 7.10
C HIS A 81 2.87 25.13 5.74
N TRP A 82 1.62 25.23 5.31
CA TRP A 82 1.16 24.69 4.03
C TRP A 82 1.88 25.30 2.83
N LYS A 83 2.57 26.43 2.96
CA LYS A 83 3.40 27.00 1.89
C LYS A 83 4.69 26.22 1.65
N GLU A 84 5.13 25.42 2.60
CA GLU A 84 6.38 24.67 2.54
C GLU A 84 6.22 23.39 1.70
N PRO A 85 7.04 23.17 0.66
CA PRO A 85 6.91 21.99 -0.21
C PRO A 85 7.04 20.66 0.53
N LEU A 86 7.90 20.59 1.56
CA LEU A 86 8.10 19.39 2.36
C LEU A 86 6.86 19.03 3.18
N VAL A 87 6.13 20.02 3.69
CA VAL A 87 4.88 19.79 4.44
C VAL A 87 3.82 19.18 3.51
N ARG A 88 3.71 19.68 2.28
CA ARG A 88 2.77 19.13 1.28
C ARG A 88 3.15 17.71 0.87
N LEU A 89 4.43 17.48 0.61
CA LEU A 89 4.95 16.15 0.30
C LEU A 89 4.66 15.19 1.45
N PHE A 90 4.89 15.62 2.69
CA PHE A 90 4.59 14.87 3.90
C PHE A 90 3.11 14.45 3.94
N PHE A 91 2.17 15.38 3.74
CA PHE A 91 0.75 15.02 3.75
C PHE A 91 0.35 14.12 2.58
N PHE A 92 0.91 14.33 1.38
CA PHE A 92 0.66 13.45 0.25
C PHE A 92 1.11 12.01 0.55
N VAL A 93 2.35 11.81 1.00
CA VAL A 93 2.88 10.46 1.28
C VAL A 93 2.20 9.82 2.47
N LEU A 94 1.89 10.58 3.52
CA LEU A 94 1.21 10.07 4.71
C LEU A 94 -0.22 9.63 4.38
N ILE A 95 -1.00 10.48 3.71
CA ILE A 95 -2.39 10.18 3.34
C ILE A 95 -2.42 9.04 2.33
N GLY A 96 -1.67 9.14 1.23
CA GLY A 96 -1.64 8.12 0.19
C GLY A 96 -1.13 6.78 0.72
N GLY A 97 -0.01 6.79 1.45
CA GLY A 97 0.56 5.58 2.07
C GLY A 97 -0.41 4.92 3.04
N SER A 98 -1.08 5.70 3.89
CA SER A 98 -2.07 5.17 4.84
C SER A 98 -3.32 4.62 4.16
N LEU A 99 -3.77 5.22 3.06
CA LEU A 99 -4.88 4.71 2.28
C LEU A 99 -4.52 3.37 1.64
N PHE A 100 -3.43 3.28 0.88
CA PHE A 100 -3.01 2.02 0.25
C PHE A 100 -2.73 0.92 1.28
N HIS A 101 -2.12 1.27 2.42
CA HIS A 101 -1.90 0.30 3.48
C HIS A 101 -3.22 -0.19 4.12
N GLY A 102 -4.04 0.76 4.56
CA GLY A 102 -5.25 0.49 5.32
C GLY A 102 -6.32 -0.22 4.52
N THR A 103 -6.59 0.21 3.28
CA THR A 103 -7.63 -0.39 2.44
C THR A 103 -7.27 -1.80 1.99
N HIS A 104 -5.99 -2.05 1.69
CA HIS A 104 -5.51 -3.38 1.34
C HIS A 104 -5.67 -4.35 2.52
N ARG A 105 -5.26 -3.94 3.74
CA ARG A 105 -5.46 -4.75 4.95
C ARG A 105 -6.95 -4.96 5.26
N LEU A 106 -7.78 -3.93 5.07
CA LEU A 106 -9.22 -4.01 5.25
C LEU A 106 -9.90 -4.99 4.29
N LYS A 107 -9.47 -5.03 3.01
CA LYS A 107 -9.96 -6.01 2.02
C LYS A 107 -9.84 -7.42 2.55
N PHE A 108 -8.63 -7.82 2.94
CA PHE A 108 -8.37 -9.18 3.41
C PHE A 108 -9.04 -9.46 4.75
N MET A 109 -9.11 -8.49 5.66
CA MET A 109 -9.91 -8.65 6.89
C MET A 109 -11.38 -8.95 6.63
N LEU A 110 -12.00 -8.28 5.66
CA LEU A 110 -13.41 -8.51 5.31
C LEU A 110 -13.58 -9.88 4.64
N MET A 111 -12.65 -10.27 3.78
CA MET A 111 -12.65 -11.61 3.16
C MET A 111 -12.51 -12.72 4.21
N ASP A 112 -11.59 -12.55 5.15
CA ASP A 112 -11.39 -13.46 6.27
C ASP A 112 -12.62 -13.54 7.19
N ALA A 113 -13.31 -12.41 7.37
CA ALA A 113 -14.57 -12.33 8.12
C ALA A 113 -15.78 -12.97 7.40
N GLY A 114 -15.63 -13.40 6.14
CA GLY A 114 -16.64 -14.16 5.42
C GLY A 114 -17.22 -13.49 4.17
N PHE A 115 -16.76 -12.29 3.79
CA PHE A 115 -17.11 -11.67 2.51
C PHE A 115 -16.35 -12.36 1.37
N LYS A 116 -16.84 -13.54 0.95
CA LYS A 116 -16.17 -14.42 -0.01
C LYS A 116 -16.96 -14.58 -1.30
N GLY A 117 -16.25 -14.89 -2.37
CA GLY A 117 -16.81 -15.23 -3.68
C GLY A 117 -16.62 -14.11 -4.70
N PRO A 118 -16.72 -14.44 -6.01
CA PRO A 118 -16.24 -13.55 -7.08
C PRO A 118 -16.87 -12.16 -7.08
N ALA A 119 -18.18 -12.07 -6.79
CA ALA A 119 -18.89 -10.79 -6.76
C ALA A 119 -18.48 -9.92 -5.56
N ALA A 120 -18.26 -10.54 -4.39
CA ALA A 120 -17.83 -9.82 -3.20
C ALA A 120 -16.38 -9.33 -3.35
N GLU A 121 -15.51 -10.18 -3.89
CA GLU A 121 -14.12 -9.82 -4.20
C GLU A 121 -14.05 -8.65 -5.18
N ALA A 122 -14.79 -8.72 -6.30
CA ALA A 122 -14.86 -7.64 -7.28
C ALA A 122 -15.40 -6.32 -6.68
N LEU A 123 -16.42 -6.40 -5.81
CA LEU A 123 -16.97 -5.22 -5.12
C LEU A 123 -15.95 -4.60 -4.17
N LEU A 124 -15.28 -5.42 -3.36
CA LEU A 124 -14.23 -4.96 -2.44
C LEU A 124 -13.07 -4.36 -3.22
N ASP A 125 -12.66 -4.98 -4.32
CA ASP A 125 -11.60 -4.46 -5.19
C ASP A 125 -11.97 -3.11 -5.78
N LEU A 126 -13.21 -2.95 -6.27
CA LEU A 126 -13.67 -1.69 -6.81
C LEU A 126 -13.67 -0.58 -5.74
N ILE A 127 -14.29 -0.84 -4.58
CA ILE A 127 -14.48 0.19 -3.55
C ILE A 127 -13.16 0.51 -2.85
N LEU A 128 -12.42 -0.49 -2.39
CA LEU A 128 -11.25 -0.28 -1.53
C LEU A 128 -10.03 0.21 -2.31
N ASN A 129 -9.78 -0.32 -3.52
CA ASN A 129 -8.74 0.23 -4.39
C ASN A 129 -9.18 1.59 -4.95
N GLY A 130 -10.47 1.78 -5.25
CA GLY A 130 -11.02 3.07 -5.66
C GLY A 130 -10.77 4.16 -4.62
N VAL A 131 -11.10 3.92 -3.35
CA VAL A 131 -10.82 4.84 -2.24
C VAL A 131 -9.34 5.17 -2.14
N ALA A 132 -8.46 4.17 -2.24
CA ALA A 132 -7.02 4.41 -2.19
C ALA A 132 -6.52 5.27 -3.36
N ILE A 133 -6.95 4.98 -4.58
CA ILE A 133 -6.56 5.73 -5.78
C ILE A 133 -7.10 7.15 -5.74
N PHE A 134 -8.42 7.33 -5.62
CA PHE A 134 -9.03 8.66 -5.66
C PHE A 134 -8.64 9.53 -4.46
N GLY A 135 -8.50 8.93 -3.27
CA GLY A 135 -8.02 9.65 -2.09
C GLY A 135 -6.56 10.11 -2.26
N SER A 136 -5.69 9.25 -2.79
CA SER A 136 -4.30 9.62 -3.07
C SER A 136 -4.18 10.67 -4.17
N LEU A 137 -4.99 10.59 -5.23
CA LEU A 137 -5.06 11.61 -6.29
C LEU A 137 -5.57 12.94 -5.75
N GLY A 138 -6.55 12.93 -4.85
CA GLY A 138 -7.01 14.13 -4.16
C GLY A 138 -5.90 14.78 -3.33
N ALA A 139 -5.18 13.98 -2.53
CA ALA A 139 -4.03 14.46 -1.76
C ALA A 139 -2.93 15.04 -2.66
N LEU A 140 -2.63 14.36 -3.78
CA LEU A 140 -1.68 14.84 -4.78
C LEU A 140 -2.14 16.16 -5.39
N TYR A 141 -3.41 16.25 -5.79
CA TYR A 141 -3.97 17.47 -6.36
C TYR A 141 -3.81 18.66 -5.41
N TYR A 142 -4.12 18.52 -4.13
CA TYR A 142 -3.94 19.60 -3.16
C TYR A 142 -2.46 19.94 -2.92
N ALA A 143 -1.59 18.94 -2.87
CA ALA A 143 -0.15 19.13 -2.73
C ALA A 143 0.44 19.91 -3.94
N LEU A 144 0.01 19.60 -5.16
CA LEU A 144 0.44 20.28 -6.38
C LEU A 144 -0.21 21.65 -6.56
N ARG A 145 -1.48 21.79 -6.21
CA ARG A 145 -2.22 23.06 -6.35
C ARG A 145 -1.58 24.17 -5.55
N GLY A 146 -1.08 23.89 -4.34
CA GLY A 146 -0.37 24.89 -3.55
C GLY A 146 0.91 25.39 -4.22
N TRP A 147 1.46 24.67 -5.21
CA TRP A 147 2.71 25.02 -5.89
C TRP A 147 2.51 26.00 -7.05
N LEU A 148 1.32 26.00 -7.65
CA LEU A 148 1.00 26.71 -8.88
C LEU A 148 0.31 28.06 -8.63
N PHE A 149 -0.03 28.38 -7.37
CA PHE A 149 -0.73 29.60 -6.94
C PHE A 149 -0.26 30.00 -5.54
#